data_AF-A0A6A3ETQ7-F1
#
_entry.id   AF-A0A6A3ETQ7-F1
#
_cell.length_a   1.000
_cell.length_b   1.000
_cell.length_c   1.000
_cell.angle_alpha   90.00
_cell.angle_beta   90.00
_cell.angle_gamma   90.00
#
_symmetry.space_group_name_H-M   'P 1'
#
loop_
_entity.id
_entity.type
_entity.pdbx_description
1 polymer ?
#
loop_
_entity_poly.entity_id
_entity_poly.type
_entity_poly.pdbx_seq_one_letter_code
_entity_poly.pdbx_strand_id
1 'polypeptide(L)'
;MAGSRADQRVFADLVTQKLPVLANHLQMLGVDFEPFTLKWFLCLFLNTLPFEPVMRIWDVFFCEGSHVLLRVGLVLLKLNQPRIMACDDALDVYEMFKVSHETLQELTAPYRSGLLNRDECVCDTLIRLAMDKSFLVTIPFDSLHELRQYYQGEIEAELLEVEERRLERQRSAEEKLRLEGKSDADETSTTCSSPGDSQDRALMMEYDFVDDYSCSSGSEASPARHIRFMDLYDSDDSSGDYFVDVMYDFSLGHHSS
;
A
#
# COMPACT_ATOMS: atom_id res chain seq x y z
N MET A 1 0.24 -5.52 -8.02
CA MET A 1 -0.09 -4.26 -7.29
C MET A 1 -1.37 -3.51 -7.73
N ALA A 2 -2.08 -3.88 -8.80
CA ALA A 2 -3.32 -3.20 -9.16
C ALA A 2 -4.45 -3.41 -8.11
N GLY A 3 -4.53 -4.62 -7.54
CA GLY A 3 -5.57 -4.98 -6.56
C GLY A 3 -5.50 -4.18 -5.25
N SER A 4 -4.30 -3.98 -4.68
CA SER A 4 -4.14 -3.18 -3.46
C SER A 4 -4.51 -1.71 -3.69
N ARG A 5 -4.09 -1.13 -4.82
CA ARG A 5 -4.47 0.25 -5.21
C ARG A 5 -5.97 0.40 -5.41
N ALA A 6 -6.63 -0.61 -5.99
CA ALA A 6 -8.08 -0.61 -6.14
C ALA A 6 -8.76 -0.62 -4.77
N ASP A 7 -8.27 -1.43 -3.84
CA ASP A 7 -8.79 -1.49 -2.47
C ASP A 7 -8.60 -0.20 -1.69
N GLN A 8 -7.54 0.58 -1.95
CA GLN A 8 -7.37 1.91 -1.37
C GLN A 8 -8.46 2.88 -1.84
N ARG A 9 -8.77 2.90 -3.15
CA ARG A 9 -9.83 3.77 -3.71
C ARG A 9 -11.21 3.35 -3.18
N VAL A 10 -11.49 2.05 -3.18
CA VAL A 10 -12.71 1.48 -2.58
C VAL A 10 -12.82 1.88 -1.10
N PHE A 11 -11.71 1.79 -0.35
CA PHE A 11 -11.71 2.16 1.06
C PHE A 11 -11.99 3.64 1.28
N ALA A 12 -11.38 4.53 0.49
CA ALA A 12 -11.63 5.97 0.57
C ALA A 12 -13.12 6.31 0.33
N ASP A 13 -13.74 5.66 -0.65
CA ASP A 13 -15.18 5.79 -0.91
C ASP A 13 -16.02 5.29 0.27
N LEU A 14 -15.66 4.13 0.83
CA LEU A 14 -16.35 3.58 1.98
C LEU A 14 -16.25 4.49 3.20
N VAL A 15 -15.09 5.09 3.47
CA VAL A 15 -14.91 6.05 4.56
C VAL A 15 -15.77 7.28 4.32
N THR A 16 -15.80 7.81 3.10
CA THR A 16 -16.61 8.97 2.73
C THR A 16 -18.11 8.71 2.90
N GLN A 17 -18.57 7.52 2.52
CA GLN A 17 -19.98 7.13 2.63
C GLN A 17 -20.42 6.81 4.06
N LYS A 18 -19.57 6.10 4.82
CA LYS A 18 -19.95 5.57 6.15
C LYS A 18 -19.54 6.48 7.30
N LEU A 19 -18.44 7.23 7.15
CA LEU A 19 -17.87 8.12 8.16
C LEU A 19 -17.65 9.53 7.58
N PRO A 20 -18.69 10.20 7.04
CA PRO A 20 -18.53 11.45 6.30
C PRO A 20 -17.92 12.58 7.15
N VAL A 21 -18.23 12.62 8.45
CA VAL A 21 -17.66 13.61 9.37
C VAL A 21 -16.15 13.42 9.51
N LEU A 22 -15.70 12.16 9.60
CA LEU A 22 -14.28 11.81 9.69
C LEU A 22 -13.55 12.07 8.38
N ALA A 23 -14.14 11.68 7.25
CA ALA A 23 -13.60 11.97 5.93
C ALA A 23 -13.37 13.47 5.72
N ASN A 24 -14.34 14.31 6.08
CA ASN A 24 -14.22 15.76 5.93
C ASN A 24 -13.11 16.33 6.84
N HIS A 25 -13.03 15.88 8.10
CA HIS A 25 -11.96 16.32 9.01
C HIS A 25 -10.57 15.95 8.49
N LEU A 26 -10.40 14.71 8.04
CA LEU A 26 -9.15 14.24 7.43
C LEU A 26 -8.78 15.03 6.17
N GLN A 27 -9.76 15.36 5.34
CA GLN A 27 -9.56 16.19 4.16
C GLN A 27 -9.13 17.62 4.51
N MET A 28 -9.72 18.23 5.56
CA MET A 28 -9.30 19.55 6.02
C MET A 28 -7.87 19.58 6.56
N LEU A 29 -7.45 18.49 7.21
CA LEU A 29 -6.09 18.31 7.69
C LEU A 29 -5.09 17.99 6.55
N GLY A 30 -5.56 17.71 5.33
CA GLY A 30 -4.71 17.29 4.22
C GLY A 30 -4.15 15.87 4.39
N VAL A 31 -4.88 15.00 5.10
CA VAL A 31 -4.48 13.60 5.30
C VAL A 31 -4.99 12.76 4.14
N ASP A 32 -4.06 12.23 3.36
CA ASP A 32 -4.35 11.22 2.34
C ASP A 32 -4.49 9.83 2.97
N PHE A 33 -5.43 9.03 2.46
CA PHE A 33 -5.68 7.66 2.94
C PHE A 33 -4.59 6.68 2.49
N GLU A 34 -3.95 6.93 1.34
CA GLU A 34 -3.04 5.97 0.69
C GLU A 34 -1.87 5.51 1.57
N PRO A 35 -1.14 6.39 2.30
CA PRO A 35 0.07 6.00 3.02
C PRO A 35 -0.15 4.92 4.10
N PHE A 36 -1.27 4.97 4.83
CA PHE A 36 -1.56 3.98 5.86
C PHE A 36 -2.38 2.80 5.33
N THR A 37 -3.32 3.04 4.41
CA THR A 37 -4.15 1.96 3.84
C THR A 37 -3.34 0.98 2.98
N LEU A 38 -2.32 1.46 2.26
CA LEU A 38 -1.42 0.59 1.49
C LEU A 38 -0.78 -0.45 2.41
N LYS A 39 -0.22 0.03 3.52
CA LYS A 39 0.43 -0.81 4.53
C LYS A 39 -0.54 -1.77 5.19
N TRP A 40 -1.77 -1.33 5.47
CA TRP A 40 -2.79 -2.20 6.06
C TRP A 40 -3.17 -3.36 5.17
N PHE A 41 -3.40 -3.09 3.88
CA PHE A 41 -3.88 -4.11 2.94
C PHE A 41 -2.77 -4.99 2.38
N LEU A 42 -1.56 -4.47 2.19
CA LEU A 42 -0.41 -5.27 1.77
C LEU A 42 0.10 -6.17 2.91
N CYS A 43 0.24 -5.64 4.12
CA CYS A 43 0.76 -6.41 5.24
C CYS A 43 -0.34 -7.08 6.08
N LEU A 44 -1.59 -7.08 5.62
CA LEU A 44 -2.75 -7.66 6.33
C LEU A 44 -2.79 -7.26 7.82
N PHE A 45 -2.55 -5.97 8.11
CA PHE A 45 -2.45 -5.37 9.45
C PHE A 45 -1.30 -5.83 10.37
N LEU A 46 -0.40 -6.73 9.93
CA LEU A 46 0.73 -7.22 10.75
C LEU A 46 1.58 -6.12 11.38
N ASN A 47 1.84 -5.05 10.61
CA ASN A 47 2.70 -3.94 11.04
C ASN A 47 1.94 -2.80 11.73
N THR A 48 0.66 -3.02 12.07
CA THR A 48 -0.28 -1.99 12.56
C THR A 48 -0.91 -2.40 13.88
N LEU A 49 -1.28 -3.68 14.02
CA LEU A 49 -1.91 -4.26 15.19
C LEU A 49 -0.97 -5.26 15.88
N PRO A 50 -1.19 -5.57 17.17
CA PRO A 50 -0.50 -6.67 17.84
C PRO A 50 -0.80 -8.01 17.16
N PHE A 51 0.10 -8.98 17.33
CA PHE A 51 0.03 -10.28 16.65
C PHE A 51 -1.28 -11.04 16.90
N GLU A 52 -1.79 -11.05 18.13
CA GLU A 52 -3.01 -11.78 18.51
C GLU A 52 -4.26 -11.32 17.72
N PRO A 53 -4.61 -10.02 17.65
CA PRO A 53 -5.66 -9.54 16.75
C PRO A 53 -5.43 -9.87 15.28
N VAL A 54 -4.19 -9.79 14.80
CA VAL A 54 -3.87 -10.03 13.38
C VAL A 54 -4.17 -11.49 13.01
N MET A 55 -3.77 -12.45 13.83
CA MET A 55 -4.08 -13.87 13.61
C MET A 55 -5.59 -14.10 13.52
N ARG A 56 -6.38 -13.44 14.38
CA ARG A 56 -7.84 -13.57 14.36
C ARG A 56 -8.46 -12.93 13.11
N ILE A 57 -7.91 -11.82 12.64
CA ILE A 57 -8.32 -11.20 11.37
C ILE A 57 -8.03 -12.16 10.22
N TRP A 58 -6.88 -12.83 10.24
CA TRP A 58 -6.50 -13.79 9.21
C TRP A 58 -7.44 -14.98 9.17
N ASP A 59 -7.80 -15.57 10.32
CA ASP A 59 -8.78 -16.68 10.36
C ASP A 59 -10.07 -16.34 9.62
N VAL A 60 -10.59 -15.13 9.83
CA VAL A 60 -11.83 -14.67 9.21
C VAL A 60 -11.60 -14.28 7.75
N PHE A 61 -10.48 -13.64 7.43
CA PHE A 61 -10.08 -13.32 6.07
C PHE A 61 -10.04 -14.57 5.18
N PHE A 62 -9.45 -15.67 5.67
CA PHE A 62 -9.39 -16.92 4.92
C PHE A 62 -10.76 -17.57 4.69
N CYS A 63 -11.74 -17.32 5.57
CA CYS A 63 -13.07 -17.90 5.46
C CYS A 63 -14.04 -17.05 4.62
N GLU A 64 -13.99 -15.72 4.77
CA GLU A 64 -14.96 -14.77 4.21
C GLU A 64 -14.37 -13.98 3.02
N GLY A 65 -13.04 -13.86 2.93
CA GLY A 65 -12.33 -13.18 1.86
C GLY A 65 -11.83 -11.77 2.22
N SER A 66 -11.32 -11.06 1.20
CA SER A 66 -10.60 -9.78 1.35
C SER A 66 -11.42 -8.59 1.84
N HIS A 67 -12.74 -8.66 1.72
CA HIS A 67 -13.64 -7.63 2.23
C HIS A 67 -13.52 -7.43 3.75
N VAL A 68 -13.07 -8.46 4.47
CA VAL A 68 -12.82 -8.42 5.92
C VAL A 68 -11.80 -7.33 6.25
N LEU A 69 -10.77 -7.17 5.42
CA LEU A 69 -9.72 -6.17 5.65
C LEU A 69 -10.27 -4.74 5.56
N LEU A 70 -11.14 -4.48 4.60
CA LEU A 70 -11.82 -3.19 4.46
C LEU A 70 -12.72 -2.90 5.67
N ARG A 71 -13.45 -3.91 6.17
CA ARG A 71 -14.28 -3.77 7.37
C ARG A 71 -13.45 -3.50 8.62
N VAL A 72 -12.35 -4.24 8.81
CA VAL A 72 -11.43 -4.01 9.93
C VAL A 72 -10.85 -2.60 9.87
N GLY A 73 -10.38 -2.15 8.70
CA GLY A 73 -9.89 -0.78 8.52
C GLY A 73 -10.93 0.29 8.89
N LEU A 74 -12.20 0.09 8.50
CA LEU A 74 -13.30 0.99 8.85
C LEU A 74 -13.57 1.01 10.36
N VAL A 75 -13.55 -0.15 11.02
CA VAL A 75 -13.69 -0.23 12.49
C VAL A 75 -12.54 0.49 13.18
N LEU A 76 -11.30 0.31 12.72
CA LEU A 76 -10.15 0.98 13.32
C LEU A 76 -10.26 2.51 13.21
N LEU A 77 -10.70 3.02 12.06
CA LEU A 77 -11.01 4.45 11.90
C LEU A 77 -12.15 4.90 12.81
N LYS A 78 -13.22 4.11 12.90
CA LYS A 78 -14.39 4.44 13.73
C LYS A 78 -14.03 4.50 15.21
N LEU A 79 -13.25 3.54 15.69
CA LEU A 79 -12.78 3.48 17.07
C LEU A 79 -11.85 4.65 17.39
N ASN A 80 -10.95 5.00 16.47
CA ASN A 80 -10.05 6.14 16.65
C ASN A 80 -10.70 7.50 16.34
N GLN A 81 -11.93 7.54 15.84
CA GLN A 81 -12.63 8.77 15.45
C GLN A 81 -12.55 9.86 16.53
N PRO A 82 -12.81 9.62 17.83
CA PRO A 82 -12.72 10.67 18.83
C PRO A 82 -11.31 11.26 18.99
N ARG A 83 -10.28 10.44 18.81
CA ARG A 83 -8.87 10.86 18.89
C ARG A 83 -8.47 11.64 17.63
N ILE A 84 -8.87 11.16 16.45
CA ILE A 84 -8.57 11.83 15.17
C ILE A 84 -9.22 13.21 15.12
N MET A 85 -10.44 13.34 15.66
CA MET A 85 -11.15 14.62 15.76
C MET A 85 -10.48 15.62 16.72
N ALA A 86 -9.59 15.14 17.59
CA ALA A 86 -8.83 15.99 18.51
C ALA A 86 -7.43 16.35 17.96
N CYS A 87 -7.05 15.83 16.79
CA CYS A 87 -5.81 16.18 16.12
C CYS A 87 -5.97 17.45 15.28
N ASP A 88 -4.96 18.31 15.34
CA ASP A 88 -4.87 19.55 14.57
C ASP A 88 -3.91 19.45 13.38
N ASP A 89 -3.03 18.44 13.36
CA ASP A 89 -2.02 18.22 12.32
C ASP A 89 -2.13 16.82 11.69
N ALA A 90 -1.79 16.72 10.39
CA ALA A 90 -1.77 15.46 9.65
C ALA A 90 -0.78 14.44 10.20
N LEU A 91 0.37 14.90 10.71
CA LEU A 91 1.42 14.02 11.23
C LEU A 91 0.93 13.21 12.44
N ASP A 92 0.19 13.85 13.35
CA ASP A 92 -0.38 13.21 14.53
C ASP A 92 -1.29 12.05 14.14
N VAL A 93 -2.09 12.24 13.08
CA VAL A 93 -2.98 11.22 12.55
C VAL A 93 -2.19 10.03 12.02
N TYR A 94 -1.10 10.26 11.28
CA TYR A 94 -0.25 9.18 10.76
C TYR A 94 0.45 8.38 11.87
N GLU A 95 0.88 9.05 12.94
CA GLU A 95 1.53 8.39 14.09
C GLU A 95 0.54 7.54 14.90
N MET A 96 -0.73 7.96 14.98
CA MET A 96 -1.77 7.26 15.72
C MET A 96 -2.14 5.88 15.17
N PHE A 97 -1.86 5.60 13.89
CA PHE A 97 -2.24 4.33 13.27
C PHE A 97 -1.38 3.14 13.72
N LYS A 98 -0.31 3.35 14.50
CA LYS A 98 0.35 2.25 15.23
C LYS A 98 -0.42 1.96 16.52
N VAL A 99 -1.25 0.93 16.50
CA VAL A 99 -2.11 0.60 17.63
C VAL A 99 -1.42 -0.43 18.53
N SER A 100 -1.08 -0.03 19.74
CA SER A 100 -0.57 -0.96 20.77
C SER A 100 -1.69 -1.83 21.35
N HIS A 101 -1.33 -2.92 22.03
CA HIS A 101 -2.30 -3.79 22.72
C HIS A 101 -3.14 -3.01 23.75
N GLU A 102 -2.49 -2.13 24.52
CA GLU A 102 -3.15 -1.27 25.51
C GLU A 102 -4.13 -0.30 24.83
N THR A 103 -3.71 0.35 23.75
CA THR A 103 -4.57 1.27 22.99
C THR A 103 -5.79 0.54 22.45
N LEU A 104 -5.61 -0.64 21.85
CA LEU A 104 -6.73 -1.42 21.31
C LEU A 104 -7.69 -1.87 22.41
N GLN A 105 -7.16 -2.22 23.59
CA GLN A 105 -7.95 -2.61 24.75
C GLN A 105 -8.80 -1.46 25.30
N GLU A 106 -8.27 -0.23 25.29
CA GLU A 106 -9.00 0.99 25.66
C GLU A 106 -10.08 1.33 24.65
N LEU A 107 -9.74 1.32 23.35
CA LEU A 107 -10.67 1.64 22.27
C LEU A 107 -11.86 0.67 22.23
N THR A 108 -11.62 -0.61 22.52
CA THR A 108 -12.67 -1.65 22.52
C THR A 108 -13.37 -1.80 23.87
N ALA A 109 -12.88 -1.19 24.95
CA ALA A 109 -13.46 -1.30 26.29
C ALA A 109 -14.96 -0.97 26.37
N PRO A 110 -15.49 0.08 25.71
CA PRO A 110 -16.92 0.41 25.75
C PRO A 110 -17.82 -0.65 25.11
N TYR A 111 -17.27 -1.50 24.24
CA TYR A 111 -18.02 -2.49 23.46
C TYR A 111 -17.94 -3.90 24.05
N ARG A 112 -17.13 -4.10 25.10
CA ARG A 112 -17.05 -5.35 25.87
C ARG A 112 -18.17 -5.39 26.90
N SER A 113 -19.37 -5.80 26.48
CA SER A 113 -20.54 -5.85 27.35
C SER A 113 -20.53 -7.12 28.22
N GLY A 114 -20.48 -6.94 29.54
CA GLY A 114 -20.46 -8.02 30.54
C GLY A 114 -21.81 -8.73 30.79
N LEU A 115 -22.72 -8.79 29.81
CA LEU A 115 -24.02 -9.49 30.00
C LEU A 115 -23.87 -11.02 30.12
N LEU A 116 -22.76 -11.56 29.61
CA LEU A 116 -22.29 -12.91 29.89
C LEU A 116 -20.89 -12.74 30.48
N ASN A 117 -20.66 -13.14 31.73
CA ASN A 117 -19.36 -13.12 32.44
C ASN A 117 -18.27 -13.96 31.73
N ARG A 118 -17.93 -13.61 30.49
CA ARG A 118 -16.72 -14.02 29.82
C ARG A 118 -15.96 -12.74 29.55
N ASP A 119 -14.72 -12.70 29.99
CA ASP A 119 -13.76 -11.70 29.55
C ASP A 119 -13.68 -11.78 28.02
N GLU A 120 -14.49 -10.97 27.32
CA GLU A 120 -14.43 -10.94 25.87
C GLU A 120 -13.04 -10.45 25.50
N CYS A 121 -12.28 -11.30 24.81
CA CYS A 121 -10.96 -10.94 24.38
C CYS A 121 -11.05 -9.76 23.39
N VAL A 122 -10.01 -8.93 23.38
CA VAL A 122 -9.96 -7.73 22.53
C VAL A 122 -10.13 -8.12 21.05
N CYS A 123 -9.55 -9.26 20.65
CA CYS A 123 -9.63 -9.80 19.30
C CYS A 123 -11.07 -10.14 18.89
N ASP A 124 -11.81 -10.87 19.72
CA ASP A 124 -13.20 -11.25 19.44
C ASP A 124 -14.10 -10.02 19.35
N THR A 125 -13.84 -9.01 20.19
CA THR A 125 -14.58 -7.74 20.14
C THR A 125 -14.31 -7.00 18.83
N LEU A 126 -13.05 -6.92 18.40
CA LEU A 126 -12.69 -6.29 17.13
C LEU A 126 -13.35 -6.98 15.94
N ILE A 127 -13.29 -8.31 15.88
CA ILE A 127 -13.93 -9.08 14.81
C ILE A 127 -15.45 -8.92 14.85
N ARG A 128 -16.05 -8.95 16.04
CA ARG A 128 -17.49 -8.75 16.18
C ARG A 128 -17.92 -7.38 15.67
N LEU A 129 -17.20 -6.32 16.02
CA LEU A 129 -17.46 -4.97 15.50
C LEU A 129 -17.28 -4.88 13.99
N ALA A 130 -16.28 -5.58 13.44
CA ALA A 130 -16.03 -5.62 11.99
C ALA A 130 -17.14 -6.35 11.24
N MET A 131 -17.73 -7.38 11.85
CA MET A 131 -18.78 -8.19 11.23
C MET A 131 -20.21 -7.71 11.58
N ASP A 132 -20.37 -6.84 12.57
CA ASP A 132 -21.66 -6.30 12.97
C ASP A 132 -22.17 -5.27 11.96
N LYS A 133 -23.25 -5.65 11.26
CA LYS A 133 -23.94 -4.80 10.28
C LYS A 133 -24.51 -3.52 10.90
N SER A 134 -24.78 -3.53 12.20
CA SER A 134 -25.32 -2.38 12.94
C SER A 134 -24.24 -1.32 13.21
N PHE A 135 -22.99 -1.74 13.33
CA PHE A 135 -21.87 -0.86 13.69
C PHE A 135 -21.35 -0.06 12.49
N LEU A 136 -21.24 -0.68 11.30
CA LEU A 136 -20.72 -0.02 10.09
C LEU A 136 -21.76 0.30 9.02
N VAL A 137 -23.05 -0.01 9.25
CA VAL A 137 -24.13 0.00 8.24
C VAL A 137 -23.82 -0.99 7.10
N THR A 138 -24.82 -1.74 6.62
CA THR A 138 -24.62 -2.80 5.62
C THR A 138 -23.81 -2.31 4.40
N ILE A 139 -22.70 -2.98 4.10
CA ILE A 139 -21.93 -2.81 2.86
C ILE A 139 -22.34 -3.97 1.96
N PRO A 140 -23.16 -3.75 0.92
CA PRO A 140 -23.56 -4.81 0.01
C PRO A 140 -22.32 -5.35 -0.73
N PHE A 141 -22.17 -6.68 -0.72
CA PHE A 141 -21.01 -7.36 -1.31
C PHE A 141 -20.94 -7.19 -2.83
N ASP A 142 -22.10 -7.23 -3.49
CA ASP A 142 -22.21 -7.07 -4.94
C ASP A 142 -21.63 -5.71 -5.37
N SER A 143 -22.01 -4.64 -4.67
CA SER A 143 -21.48 -3.29 -4.93
C SER A 143 -19.99 -3.17 -4.61
N LEU A 144 -19.48 -3.92 -3.64
CA LEU A 144 -18.04 -3.92 -3.32
C LEU A 144 -17.22 -4.59 -4.42
N HIS A 145 -17.71 -5.71 -4.96
CA HIS A 145 -17.06 -6.41 -6.04
C HIS A 145 -17.07 -5.58 -7.33
N GLU A 146 -18.21 -4.98 -7.67
CA GLU A 146 -18.34 -4.05 -8.81
C GLU A 146 -17.38 -2.86 -8.68
N LEU A 147 -17.30 -2.25 -7.49
CA LEU A 147 -16.42 -1.10 -7.27
C LEU A 147 -14.94 -1.48 -7.36
N ARG A 148 -14.56 -2.67 -6.87
CA ARG A 148 -13.21 -3.22 -7.03
C ARG A 148 -12.88 -3.43 -8.50
N GLN A 149 -13.75 -4.07 -9.27
CA GLN A 149 -13.54 -4.30 -10.70
C GLN A 149 -13.40 -2.99 -11.47
N TYR A 150 -14.25 -2.00 -11.16
CA TYR A 150 -14.18 -0.67 -11.75
C TYR A 150 -12.81 -0.02 -11.54
N TYR A 151 -12.37 0.09 -10.28
CA TYR A 151 -11.09 0.73 -9.98
C TYR A 151 -9.89 -0.07 -10.47
N GLN A 152 -9.98 -1.40 -10.46
CA GLN A 152 -8.92 -2.25 -11.00
C GLN A 152 -8.72 -1.99 -12.50
N GLY A 153 -9.80 -1.91 -13.28
CA GLY A 153 -9.70 -1.58 -14.70
C GLY A 153 -9.12 -0.19 -14.96
N GLU A 154 -9.50 0.80 -14.14
CA GLU A 154 -8.95 2.17 -14.24
C GLU A 154 -7.44 2.19 -13.93
N ILE A 155 -7.02 1.49 -12.87
CA ILE A 155 -5.62 1.38 -12.47
C ILE A 155 -4.78 0.62 -13.50
N GLU A 156 -5.32 -0.46 -14.06
CA GLU A 156 -4.66 -1.22 -15.12
C GLU A 156 -4.47 -0.36 -16.37
N ALA A 157 -5.46 0.45 -16.74
CA ALA A 157 -5.33 1.40 -17.85
C ALA A 157 -4.25 2.46 -17.59
N GLU A 158 -4.24 3.07 -16.39
CA GLU A 158 -3.18 4.02 -15.99
C GLU A 158 -1.79 3.38 -16.07
N LEU A 159 -1.64 2.13 -15.61
CA LEU A 159 -0.37 1.42 -15.62
C LEU A 159 0.11 1.14 -17.04
N LEU A 160 -0.79 0.72 -17.94
CA LEU A 160 -0.48 0.51 -19.35
C LEU A 160 -0.02 1.82 -20.02
N GLU A 161 -0.72 2.93 -19.78
CA GLU A 161 -0.31 4.24 -20.32
C GLU A 161 1.06 4.70 -19.79
N VAL A 162 1.38 4.40 -18.52
CA VAL A 162 2.71 4.68 -17.97
C VAL A 162 3.77 3.80 -18.63
N GLU A 163 3.47 2.52 -18.86
CA GLU A 163 4.38 1.57 -19.48
C GLU A 163 4.66 1.92 -20.95
N GLU A 164 3.64 2.29 -21.72
CA GLU A 164 3.81 2.78 -23.10
C GLU A 164 4.73 4.00 -23.14
N ARG A 165 4.52 4.98 -22.26
CA ARG A 165 5.40 6.15 -22.14
C ARG A 165 6.83 5.79 -21.77
N ARG A 166 7.04 4.76 -20.94
CA ARG A 166 8.39 4.26 -20.59
C ARG A 166 9.05 3.60 -21.80
N LEU A 167 8.32 2.76 -22.53
CA LEU A 167 8.83 2.09 -23.73
C LEU A 167 9.17 3.08 -24.84
N GLU A 168 8.38 4.13 -25.05
CA GLU A 168 8.69 5.19 -26.02
C GLU A 168 9.96 5.95 -25.65
N ARG A 169 10.15 6.26 -24.36
CA ARG A 169 11.38 6.90 -23.86
C ARG A 169 12.60 6.01 -24.05
N GLN A 170 12.47 4.71 -23.75
CA GLN A 170 13.54 3.73 -23.98
C GLN A 170 13.88 3.62 -25.47
N ARG A 171 12.87 3.46 -26.33
CA ARG A 171 13.07 3.35 -27.78
C ARG A 171 13.73 4.61 -28.36
N SER A 172 13.34 5.78 -27.88
CA SER A 172 13.96 7.07 -28.27
C SER A 172 15.40 7.20 -27.77
N ALA A 173 15.71 6.70 -26.56
CA ALA A 173 17.06 6.69 -26.01
C ALA A 173 17.97 5.72 -26.76
N GLU A 174 17.49 4.51 -27.06
CA GLU A 174 18.19 3.52 -27.88
C GLU A 174 18.47 4.04 -29.29
N GLU A 175 17.49 4.72 -29.92
CA GLU A 175 17.68 5.31 -31.24
C GLU A 175 18.73 6.43 -31.24
N LYS A 176 18.71 7.31 -30.22
CA LYS A 176 19.76 8.34 -30.03
C LYS A 176 21.14 7.72 -29.88
N LEU A 177 21.28 6.71 -29.02
CA LEU A 177 22.55 6.02 -28.77
C LEU A 177 23.06 5.32 -30.03
N ARG A 178 22.15 4.81 -30.87
CA ARG A 178 22.50 4.20 -32.17
C ARG A 178 22.95 5.23 -33.22
N LEU A 179 22.47 6.47 -33.14
CA LEU A 179 22.90 7.57 -34.00
C LEU A 179 24.25 8.14 -33.53
N GLU A 180 24.44 8.31 -32.23
CA GLU A 180 25.69 8.77 -31.61
C GLU A 180 26.85 7.78 -31.84
N GLY A 181 26.62 6.48 -31.66
CA GLY A 181 27.62 5.45 -31.99
C GLY A 181 27.97 5.37 -33.49
N LYS A 182 27.19 6.04 -34.35
CA LYS A 182 27.44 6.13 -35.81
C LYS A 182 28.19 7.40 -36.21
N SER A 183 28.11 8.48 -35.42
CA SER A 183 28.96 9.66 -35.60
C SER A 183 30.40 9.41 -35.13
N ASP A 184 30.58 8.66 -34.04
CA ASP A 184 31.92 8.34 -33.52
C ASP A 184 32.70 7.39 -34.46
N ALA A 185 31.99 6.56 -35.23
CA ALA A 185 32.57 5.67 -36.24
C ALA A 185 32.95 6.40 -37.54
N ASP A 186 32.37 7.58 -37.81
CA ASP A 186 32.67 8.38 -39.01
C ASP A 186 33.83 9.35 -38.76
N GLU A 187 34.03 9.82 -37.51
CA GLU A 187 35.21 10.63 -37.12
C GLU A 187 36.50 9.82 -36.89
N THR A 188 36.44 8.50 -36.75
CA THR A 188 37.65 7.64 -36.67
C THR A 188 38.20 7.21 -38.04
N SER A 189 37.65 7.74 -39.14
CA SER A 189 38.17 7.51 -40.50
C SER A 189 39.38 8.40 -40.87
N THR A 190 40.24 8.78 -39.93
CA THR A 190 41.63 9.17 -40.22
C THR A 190 42.53 8.88 -39.01
N THR A 191 42.92 7.61 -38.81
CA THR A 191 44.33 7.15 -38.68
C THR A 191 44.41 5.67 -38.24
N CYS A 192 45.26 4.93 -38.96
CA CYS A 192 45.81 3.57 -38.73
C CYS A 192 46.16 3.32 -37.23
N SER A 193 46.02 2.16 -36.56
CA SER A 193 46.54 0.81 -36.88
C SER A 193 46.14 -0.21 -35.79
N SER A 194 45.93 -1.47 -36.20
CA SER A 194 46.20 -2.76 -35.49
C SER A 194 45.27 -3.29 -34.36
N PRO A 195 45.21 -4.65 -34.21
CA PRO A 195 44.05 -5.37 -33.68
C PRO A 195 44.22 -5.82 -32.22
N GLY A 196 43.14 -5.78 -31.44
CA GLY A 196 43.09 -6.31 -30.08
C GLY A 196 41.66 -6.61 -29.64
N ASP A 197 41.47 -7.87 -29.26
CA ASP A 197 40.41 -8.43 -28.42
C ASP A 197 38.95 -8.33 -28.88
N SER A 198 38.60 -9.41 -29.58
CA SER A 198 37.26 -9.98 -29.55
C SER A 198 37.04 -10.64 -28.18
N GLN A 199 36.15 -10.11 -27.35
CA GLN A 199 35.18 -10.89 -26.57
C GLN A 199 34.30 -9.98 -25.70
N ASP A 200 33.11 -10.50 -25.40
CA ASP A 200 32.14 -10.01 -24.42
C ASP A 200 31.10 -8.98 -24.89
N ARG A 201 30.41 -9.35 -25.98
CA ARG A 201 28.97 -9.05 -26.14
C ARG A 201 28.17 -10.26 -25.69
N ALA A 202 27.83 -10.35 -24.41
CA ALA A 202 26.65 -11.08 -23.91
C ALA A 202 26.51 -10.86 -22.41
N LEU A 203 25.26 -10.62 -21.98
CA LEU A 203 24.77 -10.60 -20.59
C LEU A 203 25.00 -9.27 -19.84
N MET A 204 23.95 -8.45 -19.80
CA MET A 204 23.29 -8.01 -18.56
C MET A 204 22.01 -7.25 -18.93
N MET A 205 20.87 -7.93 -18.80
CA MET A 205 19.63 -7.27 -18.40
C MET A 205 19.86 -6.83 -16.95
N GLU A 206 20.35 -5.61 -16.74
CA GLU A 206 20.25 -4.99 -15.42
C GLU A 206 18.88 -4.31 -15.32
N TYR A 207 18.11 -4.82 -14.37
CA TYR A 207 16.85 -4.29 -13.89
C TYR A 207 17.12 -2.95 -13.20
N ASP A 208 16.85 -1.83 -13.86
CA ASP A 208 16.89 -0.50 -13.22
C ASP A 208 15.55 -0.21 -12.53
N PHE A 209 15.50 -0.56 -11.25
CA PHE A 209 14.48 -0.15 -10.30
C PHE A 209 14.92 1.18 -9.65
N VAL A 210 14.12 2.23 -9.90
CA VAL A 210 13.90 3.45 -9.10
C VAL A 210 15.05 4.45 -8.98
N ASP A 211 14.91 5.56 -9.71
CA ASP A 211 15.28 6.88 -9.20
C ASP A 211 14.42 7.96 -9.88
N ASP A 212 13.40 8.43 -9.16
CA ASP A 212 12.74 9.70 -9.46
C ASP A 212 12.18 10.30 -8.14
N TYR A 213 13.09 10.58 -7.21
CA TYR A 213 12.86 11.57 -6.16
C TYR A 213 14.19 12.29 -5.87
N SER A 214 14.54 13.29 -6.68
CA SER A 214 15.36 14.42 -6.19
C SER A 214 15.26 15.64 -7.11
N CYS A 215 14.43 16.60 -6.69
CA CYS A 215 14.54 17.98 -7.18
C CYS A 215 15.58 18.74 -6.33
N SER A 216 16.71 19.01 -6.98
CA SER A 216 17.75 20.02 -6.77
C SER A 216 17.61 21.12 -5.68
N SER A 217 18.74 21.30 -4.99
CA SER A 217 19.48 22.55 -4.67
C SER A 217 19.59 23.03 -3.20
N GLY A 218 20.83 22.95 -2.67
CA GLY A 218 21.55 24.12 -2.15
C GLY A 218 21.80 24.29 -0.63
N SER A 219 23.08 24.13 -0.24
CA SER A 219 23.83 24.87 0.80
C SER A 219 24.00 24.30 2.24
N GLU A 220 25.20 23.74 2.46
CA GLU A 220 26.12 23.77 3.62
C GLU A 220 25.64 24.10 5.05
N ALA A 221 25.82 23.15 6.00
CA ALA A 221 26.66 23.24 7.22
C ALA A 221 26.32 22.11 8.25
N SER A 222 27.36 21.53 8.87
CA SER A 222 27.35 20.42 9.87
C SER A 222 27.01 20.90 11.30
N PRO A 223 26.81 20.06 12.36
CA PRO A 223 26.31 18.68 12.48
C PRO A 223 25.11 18.58 13.45
N ALA A 224 24.08 17.79 13.12
CA ALA A 224 23.13 17.30 14.12
C ALA A 224 22.68 15.88 13.73
N ARG A 225 22.80 14.95 14.68
CA ARG A 225 22.42 13.54 14.52
C ARG A 225 20.94 13.44 14.20
N HIS A 226 20.60 13.19 12.94
CA HIS A 226 19.29 12.75 12.51
C HIS A 226 19.38 11.25 12.23
N ILE A 227 18.77 10.46 13.12
CA ILE A 227 18.53 9.05 12.90
C ILE A 227 17.49 8.98 11.80
N ARG A 228 17.89 8.62 10.57
CA ARG A 228 16.94 8.32 9.50
C ARG A 228 16.28 6.98 9.82
N PHE A 229 14.95 6.99 9.84
CA PHE A 229 14.08 5.87 10.17
C PHE A 229 14.02 4.80 9.06
N MET A 230 15.08 4.71 8.23
CA MET A 230 15.08 4.01 6.94
C MET A 230 16.28 3.09 6.76
N ASP A 231 16.92 2.65 7.87
CA ASP A 231 18.03 1.69 7.87
C ASP A 231 17.59 0.30 8.42
N LEU A 232 16.31 -0.05 8.36
CA LEU A 232 15.79 -1.34 8.86
C LEU A 232 15.03 -2.18 7.83
N TYR A 233 15.07 -1.81 6.55
CA TYR A 233 14.47 -2.59 5.47
C TYR A 233 15.48 -2.99 4.39
N ASP A 234 16.74 -3.18 4.79
CA ASP A 234 17.71 -3.92 4.00
C ASP A 234 17.85 -5.32 4.62
N SER A 235 16.93 -6.19 4.24
CA SER A 235 17.09 -7.64 4.39
C SER A 235 16.21 -8.29 3.34
N ASP A 236 16.89 -8.82 2.33
CA ASP A 236 16.40 -9.76 1.34
C ASP A 236 15.39 -10.74 1.93
N ASP A 237 14.12 -10.64 1.51
CA ASP A 237 13.28 -11.82 1.34
C ASP A 237 12.20 -11.55 0.28
N SER A 238 12.55 -11.85 -0.97
CA SER A 238 11.67 -11.88 -2.15
C SER A 238 10.55 -12.96 -2.05
N SER A 239 10.28 -13.50 -0.87
CA SER A 239 9.22 -14.49 -0.62
C SER A 239 7.91 -13.87 -0.10
N GLY A 240 7.92 -12.59 0.32
CA GLY A 240 6.73 -11.92 0.89
C GLY A 240 5.72 -11.41 -0.15
N ASP A 241 6.19 -11.02 -1.34
CA ASP A 241 5.36 -10.30 -2.31
C ASP A 241 4.45 -11.21 -3.15
N TYR A 242 4.84 -12.48 -3.31
CA TYR A 242 3.96 -13.51 -3.91
C TYR A 242 2.84 -13.94 -2.98
N PHE A 243 3.03 -13.85 -1.65
CA PHE A 243 2.02 -14.32 -0.71
C PHE A 243 0.75 -13.47 -0.77
N VAL A 244 0.89 -12.14 -0.88
CA VAL A 244 -0.27 -11.23 -0.91
C VAL A 244 -1.05 -11.39 -2.21
N ASP A 245 -0.39 -11.38 -3.37
CA ASP A 245 -1.09 -11.56 -4.66
C ASP A 245 -1.71 -12.98 -4.77
N VAL A 246 -1.05 -14.04 -4.30
CA VAL A 246 -1.63 -15.40 -4.24
C VAL A 246 -2.84 -15.46 -3.30
N MET A 247 -2.80 -14.76 -2.16
CA MET A 247 -3.90 -14.72 -1.19
C MET A 247 -5.13 -13.98 -1.72
N TYR A 248 -4.91 -12.90 -2.49
CA TYR A 248 -5.99 -12.17 -3.15
C TYR A 248 -6.58 -12.94 -4.34
N ASP A 249 -5.74 -13.62 -5.14
CA ASP A 249 -6.21 -14.50 -6.22
C ASP A 249 -7.00 -15.71 -5.70
N PHE A 250 -6.58 -16.30 -4.57
CA PHE A 250 -7.28 -17.44 -3.95
C PHE A 250 -8.70 -17.09 -3.49
N SER A 251 -8.94 -15.84 -3.07
CA SER A 251 -10.28 -15.37 -2.67
C SER A 251 -11.20 -15.05 -3.85
N LEU A 252 -10.65 -14.64 -5.01
CA LEU A 252 -11.45 -14.33 -6.20
C LEU A 252 -11.87 -15.58 -6.98
N GLY A 253 -11.17 -16.70 -6.82
CA GLY A 253 -11.48 -17.98 -7.50
C GLY A 253 -12.67 -18.75 -6.95
N HIS A 254 -13.24 -18.37 -5.81
CA HIS A 254 -14.26 -19.17 -5.10
C HIS A 254 -15.73 -18.82 -5.38
N HIS A 255 -16.02 -17.88 -6.31
CA HIS A 255 -17.38 -17.46 -6.63
C HIS A 255 -17.93 -17.91 -8.01
N SER A 256 -17.31 -18.90 -8.66
CA SER A 256 -17.88 -19.55 -9.85
C SER A 256 -18.24 -21.01 -9.59
N SER A 257 -19.41 -21.27 -9.00
CA SER A 257 -20.24 -22.47 -9.21
C SER A 257 -21.61 -22.28 -8.60
#